data_AF-A0A7K0A718-F1
#
_entry.id   AF-A0A7K0A718-F1
#
_cell.length_a   1.000
_cell.length_b   1.000
_cell.length_c   1.000
_cell.angle_alpha   90.00
_cell.angle_beta   90.00
_cell.angle_gamma   90.00
#
_symmetry.space_group_name_H-M   'P 1'
#
loop_
_entity.id
_entity.type
_entity.pdbx_description
1 polymer ?
#
loop_
_entity_poly.entity_id
_entity_poly.type
_entity_poly.pdbx_seq_one_letter_code
_entity_poly.pdbx_strand_id
1 'polypeptide(L)'
;MAHGAEAEAKRISRAEGVGSAGLWFGVLGGPIAWVFHMVIGYSLEEWFACSPSTTSPGEVLGMDVRSVAILITIVFGAVATAAGLVALRYLRRAPGAGSEGSMRDRWMAVVGLMNSGLYLLIILGGFGPAFILQVCEVSP
;
A
#
# COMPACT_ATOMS: atom_id res chain seq x y z
N MET A 1 1.08 -12.55 44.72
CA MET A 1 -0.03 -12.74 43.77
C MET A 1 -0.33 -11.50 42.93
N ALA A 2 -0.18 -10.26 43.44
CA ALA A 2 -0.44 -9.03 42.68
C ALA A 2 0.45 -8.82 41.44
N HIS A 3 1.75 -9.13 41.51
CA HIS A 3 2.67 -8.96 40.36
C HIS A 3 2.36 -9.85 39.13
N GLY A 4 1.62 -10.95 39.31
CA GLY A 4 1.19 -11.80 38.19
C GLY A 4 0.09 -11.13 37.37
N ALA A 5 -0.87 -10.49 38.04
CA ALA A 5 -2.03 -9.85 37.41
C ALA A 5 -1.62 -8.63 36.56
N GLU A 6 -0.66 -7.83 37.02
CA GLU A 6 -0.15 -6.67 36.27
C GLU A 6 0.58 -7.09 35.00
N ALA A 7 1.40 -8.15 35.08
CA ALA A 7 2.11 -8.69 33.93
C ALA A 7 1.15 -9.30 32.89
N GLU A 8 0.04 -9.87 33.33
CA GLU A 8 -0.99 -10.43 32.46
C GLU A 8 -1.82 -9.34 31.78
N ALA A 9 -2.27 -8.33 32.53
CA ALA A 9 -2.97 -7.17 31.98
C ALA A 9 -2.14 -6.44 30.91
N LYS A 10 -0.83 -6.27 31.13
CA LYS A 10 0.08 -5.66 30.15
C LYS A 10 0.24 -6.49 28.88
N ARG A 11 0.18 -7.83 28.98
CA ARG A 11 0.22 -8.73 27.82
C ARG A 11 -1.07 -8.67 27.01
N ILE A 12 -2.22 -8.64 27.68
CA ILE A 12 -3.54 -8.52 27.03
C ILE A 12 -3.62 -7.20 26.25
N SER A 13 -3.31 -6.07 26.91
CA SER A 13 -3.32 -4.75 26.25
C SER A 13 -2.38 -4.67 25.04
N ARG A 14 -1.19 -5.30 25.12
CA ARG A 14 -0.27 -5.36 23.98
C ARG A 14 -0.82 -6.22 22.83
N ALA A 15 -1.45 -7.35 23.14
CA ALA A 15 -2.05 -8.23 22.13
C ALA A 15 -3.22 -7.55 21.41
N GLU A 16 -4.06 -6.81 22.15
CA GLU A 16 -5.15 -6.00 21.60
C GLU A 16 -4.61 -4.86 20.71
N GLY A 17 -3.55 -4.17 21.17
CA GLY A 17 -2.91 -3.10 20.39
C GLY A 17 -2.33 -3.58 19.07
N VAL A 18 -1.65 -4.73 19.06
CA VAL A 18 -1.10 -5.33 17.83
C VAL A 18 -2.21 -5.80 16.89
N GLY A 19 -3.32 -6.32 17.42
CA GLY A 19 -4.52 -6.65 16.64
C GLY A 19 -5.13 -5.45 15.93
N SER A 20 -5.35 -4.36 16.68
CA SER A 20 -5.91 -3.10 16.18
C SER A 20 -5.02 -2.46 15.11
N ALA A 21 -3.70 -2.43 15.32
CA ALA A 21 -2.75 -1.87 14.34
C ALA A 21 -2.75 -2.65 13.01
N GLY A 22 -2.84 -3.99 13.06
CA GLY A 22 -2.94 -4.83 11.87
C GLY A 22 -4.21 -4.59 11.06
N LEU A 23 -5.35 -4.39 11.73
CA LEU A 23 -6.62 -4.05 11.08
C LEU A 23 -6.55 -2.67 10.40
N TRP A 24 -5.98 -1.67 11.08
CA TRP A 24 -5.76 -0.34 10.47
C TRP A 24 -4.81 -0.37 9.28
N PHE A 25 -3.75 -1.18 9.34
CA PHE A 25 -2.87 -1.39 8.20
C PHE A 25 -3.62 -2.03 7.02
N GLY A 26 -4.50 -3.01 7.27
CA GLY A 26 -5.36 -3.59 6.24
C GLY A 26 -6.31 -2.56 5.59
N VAL A 27 -6.83 -1.61 6.38
CA VAL A 27 -7.73 -0.55 5.90
C VAL A 27 -6.98 0.53 5.11
N LEU A 28 -5.88 1.03 5.64
CA LEU A 28 -5.19 2.23 5.10
C LEU A 28 -4.01 1.90 4.19
N GLY A 29 -3.47 0.68 4.22
CA GLY A 29 -2.28 0.31 3.47
C GLY A 29 -2.44 0.46 1.96
N GLY A 30 -3.58 0.06 1.40
CA GLY A 30 -3.90 0.24 -0.02
C GLY A 30 -3.94 1.72 -0.46
N PRO A 31 -4.79 2.58 0.15
CA PRO A 31 -4.85 4.01 -0.17
C PRO A 31 -3.52 4.71 -0.02
N ILE A 32 -2.80 4.46 1.08
CA ILE A 32 -1.51 5.11 1.34
C ILE A 32 -0.51 4.69 0.27
N ALA A 33 -0.42 3.39 -0.05
CA ALA A 33 0.45 2.91 -1.13
C ALA A 33 0.12 3.56 -2.48
N TRP A 34 -1.16 3.73 -2.79
CA TRP A 34 -1.58 4.40 -4.02
C TRP A 34 -1.25 5.90 -4.04
N VAL A 35 -1.46 6.63 -2.95
CA VAL A 35 -1.08 8.06 -2.87
C VAL A 35 0.42 8.23 -3.13
N PHE A 36 1.25 7.41 -2.48
CA PHE A 36 2.70 7.47 -2.71
C PHE A 36 3.08 7.05 -4.14
N HIS A 37 2.43 6.02 -4.69
CA HIS A 37 2.60 5.61 -6.09
C HIS A 37 2.33 6.77 -7.05
N MET A 38 1.22 7.49 -6.86
CA MET A 38 0.85 8.65 -7.67
C MET A 38 1.80 9.85 -7.51
N VAL A 39 2.12 10.23 -6.28
CA VAL A 39 3.00 11.39 -6.01
C VAL A 39 4.39 11.16 -6.58
N ILE A 40 4.94 9.95 -6.41
CA ILE A 40 6.26 9.61 -6.92
C ILE A 40 6.22 9.48 -8.44
N GLY A 41 5.21 8.84 -9.01
CA GLY A 41 5.02 8.73 -10.46
C GLY A 41 4.97 10.09 -11.14
N TYR A 42 4.12 11.00 -10.62
CA TYR A 42 4.00 12.36 -11.13
C TYR A 42 5.31 13.15 -11.00
N SER A 43 6.01 12.99 -9.86
CA SER A 43 7.30 13.65 -9.66
C SER A 43 8.38 13.12 -10.61
N LEU A 44 8.33 11.86 -11.01
CA LEU A 44 9.26 11.31 -12.00
C LEU A 44 9.05 11.91 -13.39
N GLU A 45 7.78 12.05 -13.79
CA GLU A 45 7.42 12.63 -15.09
C GLU A 45 7.84 14.11 -15.18
N GLU A 46 7.51 14.91 -14.17
CA GLU A 46 7.75 16.36 -14.21
C GLU A 46 9.24 16.73 -14.03
N TRP A 47 9.96 16.02 -13.17
CA TRP A 47 11.33 16.40 -12.80
C TRP A 47 12.42 15.73 -13.64
N PHE A 48 12.17 14.51 -14.14
CA PHE A 48 13.23 13.70 -14.76
C PHE A 48 12.95 13.33 -16.21
N ALA A 49 11.69 13.18 -16.63
CA ALA A 49 11.39 12.84 -18.01
C ALA A 49 11.51 14.04 -18.96
N CYS A 50 11.07 15.23 -18.53
CA CYS A 50 10.91 16.37 -19.43
C CYS A 50 11.52 17.70 -18.88
N SER A 51 12.46 17.62 -17.92
CA SER A 51 13.20 18.81 -17.45
C SER A 51 14.31 19.24 -18.42
N PRO A 52 14.31 20.51 -18.90
CA PRO A 52 15.26 21.02 -19.90
C PRO A 52 16.71 21.18 -19.38
N SER A 53 16.96 20.92 -18.10
CA SER A 53 18.29 21.02 -17.47
C SER A 53 19.02 19.68 -17.32
N THR A 54 18.41 18.57 -17.74
CA THR A 54 19.04 17.24 -17.66
C THR A 54 19.84 16.94 -18.93
N THR A 55 21.12 16.59 -18.76
CA THR A 55 22.04 16.27 -19.87
C THR A 55 21.67 14.96 -20.60
N SER A 56 20.81 14.14 -19.99
CA SER A 56 20.30 12.87 -20.52
C SER A 56 18.78 12.77 -20.28
N PRO A 57 17.93 13.26 -21.21
CA PRO A 57 16.48 13.08 -21.12
C PRO A 57 16.14 11.58 -21.08
N GLY A 58 15.33 11.15 -20.12
CA GLY A 58 14.89 9.75 -20.01
C GLY A 58 15.71 8.83 -19.09
N GLU A 59 16.73 9.35 -18.40
CA GLU A 59 17.46 8.59 -17.37
C GLU A 59 17.32 9.20 -15.96
N VAL A 60 16.91 8.38 -15.00
CA VAL A 60 16.87 8.70 -13.57
C VAL A 60 18.04 7.96 -12.91
N LEU A 61 19.08 8.69 -12.48
CA LEU A 61 20.25 8.11 -11.78
C LEU A 61 20.95 6.98 -12.57
N GLY A 62 20.95 7.03 -13.90
CA GLY A 62 21.53 5.99 -14.78
C GLY A 62 20.63 4.78 -15.03
N MET A 63 19.35 4.86 -14.67
CA MET A 63 18.32 3.87 -15.02
C MET A 63 17.23 4.51 -15.88
N ASP A 64 16.73 3.77 -16.85
CA ASP A 64 15.59 4.15 -17.68
C ASP A 64 14.36 4.47 -16.81
N VAL A 65 13.70 5.62 -17.06
CA VAL A 65 12.48 6.07 -16.36
C VAL A 65 11.42 4.96 -16.33
N ARG A 66 11.32 4.18 -17.42
CA ARG A 66 10.37 3.06 -17.49
C ARG A 66 10.68 1.97 -16.47
N SER A 67 11.95 1.63 -16.29
CA SER A 67 12.38 0.62 -15.32
C SER A 67 12.09 1.08 -13.89
N VAL A 68 12.31 2.36 -13.60
CA VAL A 68 12.00 2.96 -12.29
C VAL A 68 10.49 2.96 -12.03
N ALA A 69 9.68 3.34 -13.02
CA ALA A 69 8.21 3.32 -12.91
C ALA A 69 7.66 1.90 -12.69
N ILE A 70 8.20 0.89 -13.38
CA ILE A 70 7.85 -0.52 -13.18
C ILE A 70 8.20 -0.94 -11.75
N LEU A 71 9.42 -0.63 -11.27
CA LEU A 71 9.86 -0.97 -9.92
C LEU A 71 8.94 -0.37 -8.85
N ILE A 72 8.62 0.92 -8.97
CA ILE A 72 7.70 1.64 -8.09
C ILE A 72 6.33 0.98 -8.06
N THR A 73 5.79 0.64 -9.23
CA THR A 73 4.49 -0.03 -9.35
C THR A 73 4.50 -1.41 -8.67
N ILE A 74 5.58 -2.18 -8.85
CA ILE A 74 5.74 -3.48 -8.16
C ILE A 74 5.81 -3.29 -6.64
N VAL A 75 6.60 -2.33 -6.16
CA VAL A 75 6.76 -2.08 -4.72
C VAL A 75 5.44 -1.67 -4.08
N PHE A 76 4.73 -0.69 -4.63
CA PHE A 76 3.45 -0.25 -4.06
C PHE A 76 2.33 -1.28 -4.26
N GLY A 77 2.34 -2.03 -5.37
CA GLY A 77 1.46 -3.18 -5.56
C GLY A 77 1.68 -4.27 -4.51
N ALA A 78 2.94 -4.54 -4.15
CA ALA A 78 3.27 -5.47 -3.07
C ALA A 78 2.77 -4.98 -1.70
N VAL A 79 2.85 -3.68 -1.41
CA VAL A 79 2.31 -3.09 -0.18
C VAL A 79 0.78 -3.22 -0.12
N ALA A 80 0.07 -2.88 -1.21
CA ALA A 80 -1.38 -3.05 -1.29
C ALA A 80 -1.80 -4.53 -1.14
N THR A 81 -1.04 -5.44 -1.75
CA THR A 81 -1.26 -6.89 -1.62
C THR A 81 -1.05 -7.34 -0.16
N ALA A 82 0.02 -6.89 0.49
CA ALA A 82 0.30 -7.21 1.89
C ALA A 82 -0.82 -6.70 2.82
N ALA A 83 -1.33 -5.49 2.61
CA ALA A 83 -2.47 -4.94 3.35
C ALA A 83 -3.73 -5.82 3.18
N GLY A 84 -4.03 -6.24 1.95
CA GLY A 84 -5.14 -7.15 1.66
C GLY A 84 -4.98 -8.53 2.31
N LEU A 85 -3.77 -9.10 2.30
CA LEU A 85 -3.47 -10.38 2.93
C LEU A 85 -3.62 -10.31 4.46
N VAL A 86 -3.20 -9.19 5.07
CA VAL A 86 -3.41 -8.94 6.50
C VAL A 86 -4.91 -8.90 6.80
N ALA A 87 -5.68 -8.10 6.07
CA ALA A 87 -7.13 -8.02 6.22
C ALA A 87 -7.82 -9.39 6.07
N LEU A 88 -7.43 -10.17 5.05
CA LEU A 88 -7.94 -11.52 4.81
C LEU A 88 -7.61 -12.48 5.96
N ARG A 89 -6.40 -12.39 6.52
CA ARG A 89 -5.98 -13.22 7.67
C ARG A 89 -6.82 -12.92 8.91
N TYR A 90 -7.11 -11.65 9.19
CA TYR A 90 -8.01 -11.27 10.29
C TYR A 90 -9.44 -11.74 10.03
N LEU A 91 -9.94 -11.62 8.79
CA LEU A 91 -11.28 -12.09 8.44
C LEU A 91 -11.44 -13.61 8.61
N ARG A 92 -10.42 -14.40 8.24
CA ARG A 92 -10.41 -15.87 8.41
C ARG A 92 -10.27 -16.32 9.86
N ARG A 93 -9.75 -15.46 10.74
CA ARG A 93 -9.50 -15.77 12.16
C ARG A 93 -10.58 -15.22 13.09
N ALA A 94 -11.51 -14.43 12.58
CA ALA A 94 -12.60 -13.88 13.36
C ALA A 94 -13.44 -15.02 13.99
N PRO A 95 -13.53 -15.10 15.33
CA PRO A 95 -14.39 -16.06 16.01
C PRO A 95 -15.88 -15.84 15.63
N GLY A 96 -16.69 -16.90 15.77
CA GLY A 96 -18.15 -16.82 15.56
C GLY A 96 -18.79 -15.68 16.37
N ALA A 97 -19.79 -15.02 15.77
CA ALA A 97 -20.40 -13.79 16.29
C ALA A 97 -20.89 -13.95 17.74
N GLY A 98 -20.30 -13.21 18.67
CA GLY A 98 -20.68 -13.26 20.09
C GLY A 98 -20.23 -12.08 20.95
N SER A 99 -19.34 -11.20 20.47
CA SER A 99 -18.92 -9.99 21.19
C SER A 99 -18.91 -8.75 20.28
N GLU A 100 -19.19 -7.58 20.82
CA GLU A 100 -19.26 -6.30 20.07
C GLU A 100 -17.93 -5.96 19.36
N GLY A 101 -16.79 -6.30 19.99
CA GLY A 101 -15.46 -6.18 19.38
C GLY A 101 -15.28 -7.03 18.12
N SER A 102 -15.91 -8.21 18.06
CA SER A 102 -15.83 -9.09 16.88
C SER A 102 -16.53 -8.50 15.64
N MET A 103 -17.55 -7.65 15.83
CA MET A 103 -18.28 -7.02 14.72
C MET A 103 -17.46 -5.89 14.10
N ARG A 104 -16.84 -5.04 14.94
CA ARG A 104 -15.93 -3.98 14.47
C ARG A 104 -14.75 -4.55 13.70
N ASP A 105 -14.08 -5.56 14.26
CA ASP A 105 -12.88 -6.15 13.64
C ASP A 105 -13.20 -6.79 12.30
N ARG A 106 -14.35 -7.46 12.20
CA ARG A 106 -14.84 -8.04 10.95
C ARG A 106 -15.18 -6.98 9.91
N TRP A 107 -15.84 -5.89 10.30
CA TRP A 107 -16.12 -4.77 9.40
C TRP A 107 -14.82 -4.15 8.87
N MET A 108 -13.86 -3.87 9.76
CA MET A 108 -12.55 -3.32 9.38
C MET A 108 -11.80 -4.26 8.42
N ALA A 109 -11.85 -5.57 8.66
CA ALA A 109 -11.22 -6.56 7.79
C ALA A 109 -11.89 -6.62 6.40
N VAL A 110 -13.22 -6.55 6.31
CA VAL A 110 -13.93 -6.52 5.02
C VAL A 110 -13.61 -5.23 4.26
N VAL A 111 -13.69 -4.08 4.93
CA VAL A 111 -13.36 -2.78 4.33
C VAL A 111 -11.91 -2.79 3.84
N GLY A 112 -10.97 -3.24 4.65
CA GLY A 112 -9.56 -3.31 4.26
C GLY A 112 -9.30 -4.22 3.08
N LEU A 113 -10.00 -5.35 2.97
CA LEU A 113 -9.88 -6.25 1.82
C LEU A 113 -10.42 -5.61 0.53
N MET A 114 -11.61 -4.98 0.60
CA MET A 114 -12.19 -4.28 -0.56
C MET A 114 -11.30 -3.12 -1.01
N ASN A 115 -10.81 -2.35 -0.05
CA ASN A 115 -9.96 -1.20 -0.31
C ASN A 115 -8.62 -1.61 -0.92
N SER A 116 -7.98 -2.62 -0.35
CA SER A 116 -6.74 -3.17 -0.90
C SER A 116 -6.93 -3.74 -2.31
N GLY A 117 -8.05 -4.42 -2.56
CA GLY A 117 -8.37 -4.93 -3.90
C GLY A 117 -8.58 -3.80 -4.92
N LEU A 118 -9.36 -2.78 -4.56
CA LEU A 118 -9.60 -1.61 -5.42
C LEU A 118 -8.29 -0.88 -5.74
N TYR A 119 -7.49 -0.53 -4.73
CA TYR A 119 -6.25 0.20 -4.94
C TYR A 119 -5.17 -0.63 -5.64
N LEU A 120 -5.13 -1.95 -5.41
CA LEU A 120 -4.27 -2.83 -6.19
C LEU A 120 -4.64 -2.80 -7.68
N LEU A 121 -5.92 -2.86 -8.01
CA LEU A 121 -6.38 -2.76 -9.40
C LEU A 121 -6.01 -1.40 -10.01
N ILE A 122 -6.14 -0.31 -9.27
CA ILE A 122 -5.75 1.03 -9.73
C ILE A 122 -4.24 1.11 -9.97
N ILE A 123 -3.42 0.63 -9.03
CA ILE A 123 -1.95 0.59 -9.16
C ILE A 123 -1.54 -0.24 -10.38
N LEU A 124 -2.15 -1.40 -10.59
CA LEU A 124 -1.91 -2.24 -11.76
C LEU A 124 -2.36 -1.55 -13.07
N GLY A 125 -3.46 -0.79 -13.04
CA GLY A 125 -3.88 0.06 -14.16
C GLY A 125 -2.84 1.13 -14.51
N GLY A 126 -2.04 1.56 -13.52
CA GLY A 126 -0.90 2.47 -13.71
C GLY A 126 0.22 1.93 -14.61
N PHE A 127 0.22 0.63 -14.96
CA PHE A 127 1.10 0.13 -16.02
C PHE A 127 0.74 0.68 -17.40
N GLY A 128 -0.53 0.99 -17.66
CA GLY A 128 -1.03 1.39 -18.98
C GLY A 128 -0.24 2.55 -19.63
N PRO A 129 -0.07 3.69 -18.93
CA PRO A 129 0.72 4.81 -19.43
C PRO A 129 2.14 4.44 -19.86
N ALA A 130 2.83 3.59 -19.07
CA ALA A 130 4.21 3.17 -19.35
C ALA A 130 4.37 2.28 -20.61
N PHE A 131 3.27 1.77 -21.16
CA PHE A 131 3.27 1.01 -22.42
C PHE A 131 2.72 1.79 -23.61
N ILE A 132 1.91 2.83 -23.38
CA ILE A 132 1.18 3.56 -24.43
C ILE A 132 1.87 4.88 -24.77
N LEU A 133 2.43 5.59 -23.78
CA LEU A 133 3.09 6.86 -23.99
C LEU A 133 4.57 6.65 -24.31
N GLN A 134 4.97 6.97 -25.54
CA GLN A 134 6.38 7.15 -25.87
C GLN A 134 6.86 8.38 -25.10
N VAL A 135 7.78 8.16 -24.15
CA VAL A 135 8.27 9.18 -23.24
C VAL A 135 9.13 10.19 -24.03
N CYS A 136 8.69 11.45 -24.00
CA CYS A 136 9.37 12.66 -24.50
C CYS A 136 10.16 12.43 -25.81
N GLU A 137 9.47 12.23 -26.94
CA GLU A 137 10.10 12.40 -28.26
C GLU A 137 10.35 13.91 -28.46
N VAL A 138 11.62 14.31 -28.47
CA VAL A 138 12.03 15.69 -28.76
C VAL A 138 11.56 16.01 -30.18
N SER A 139 10.51 16.83 -30.31
CA SER A 139 10.14 17.39 -31.62
C SER A 139 11.34 18.18 -32.17
N PRO A 140 11.75 17.94 -33.43
CA PRO A 140 12.87 18.65 -34.06
C PRO A 140 12.60 20.14 -34.27
#